data_AF-A0A6A6QH15-F1
#
_entry.id   AF-A0A6A6QH15-F1
#
_cell.length_a   1.000
_cell.length_b   1.000
_cell.length_c   1.000
_cell.angle_alpha   90.00
_cell.angle_beta   90.00
_cell.angle_gamma   90.00
#
_symmetry.space_group_name_H-M   'P 1'
#
loop_
_entity.id
_entity.type
_entity.pdbx_description
1 polymer ?
#
loop_
_entity_poly.entity_id
_entity_poly.type
_entity_poly.pdbx_seq_one_letter_code
_entity_poly.pdbx_strand_id
1 'polypeptide(L)'
;MPQGVLFEFGTGSWVMSAPEERMHSKTVAAVLADIDFSCRILAAALDGRSGNGAGAYASLLLLLYRRMLEDEWCPFYVERMRFTLSIENQVRAFALGSVRCALDHSECNQSRCVQDRANGGYNPVHCVAGCECGLIRPPMENMIQVLKNGDIPVLALSDEEDDASKMRVYAAKDCSYVAISHVWADGLGNPEENAILRCQARRLHRHRLSYMEGGEDLEHTRRI
;
A
#
# COMPACT_ATOMS: atom_id res chain seq x y z
N MET A 1 -2.07 -35.19 40.00
CA MET A 1 -2.09 -35.49 38.55
C MET A 1 -3.54 -35.62 38.11
N PRO A 2 -4.10 -34.68 37.33
CA PRO A 2 -5.31 -34.90 36.58
C PRO A 2 -4.98 -35.26 35.13
N GLN A 3 -5.84 -36.10 34.58
CA GLN A 3 -5.71 -36.81 33.31
C GLN A 3 -5.68 -35.86 32.11
N GLY A 4 -4.72 -36.08 31.21
CA GLY A 4 -4.67 -35.39 29.92
C GLY A 4 -5.84 -35.82 29.04
N VAL A 5 -6.58 -34.83 28.55
CA VAL A 5 -7.62 -35.05 27.54
C VAL A 5 -6.96 -34.96 26.17
N LEU A 6 -6.86 -36.10 25.48
CA LEU A 6 -6.57 -36.15 24.05
C LEU A 6 -7.83 -35.74 23.30
N PHE A 7 -7.74 -34.73 22.45
CA PHE A 7 -8.71 -34.50 21.39
C PHE A 7 -8.03 -34.72 20.04
N GLU A 8 -8.39 -35.82 19.39
CA GLU A 8 -8.18 -36.06 17.96
C GLU A 8 -9.30 -35.33 17.21
N PHE A 9 -8.95 -34.50 16.23
CA PHE A 9 -9.87 -34.09 15.19
C PHE A 9 -9.26 -34.42 13.83
N GLY A 10 -9.93 -35.35 13.16
CA GLY A 10 -9.56 -35.86 11.85
C GLY A 10 -9.90 -34.92 10.70
N THR A 11 -9.15 -35.17 9.62
CA THR A 11 -9.53 -35.06 8.20
C THR A 11 -10.16 -33.75 7.71
N GLY A 12 -9.35 -33.00 6.98
CA GLY A 12 -9.66 -32.61 5.60
C GLY A 12 -10.89 -31.74 5.37
N SER A 13 -10.70 -30.42 5.52
CA SER A 13 -11.41 -29.42 4.72
C SER A 13 -10.55 -28.15 4.70
N TRP A 14 -10.10 -27.72 3.53
CA TRP A 14 -9.44 -26.42 3.37
C TRP A 14 -10.52 -25.33 3.45
N VAL A 15 -10.69 -24.75 4.64
CA VAL A 15 -11.48 -23.53 4.80
C VAL A 15 -10.58 -22.35 4.43
N MET A 16 -10.88 -21.70 3.32
CA MET A 16 -10.30 -20.42 2.96
C MET A 16 -10.91 -19.37 3.91
N SER A 17 -10.22 -19.05 5.00
CA SER A 17 -10.62 -17.98 5.91
C SER A 17 -10.39 -16.61 5.27
N ALA A 18 -11.35 -15.70 5.44
CA ALA A 18 -11.23 -14.33 4.95
C ALA A 18 -10.10 -13.57 5.68
N PRO A 19 -9.46 -12.56 5.05
CA PRO A 19 -8.36 -11.79 5.67
C PRO A 19 -8.72 -11.16 7.02
N GLU A 20 -10.00 -10.86 7.25
CA GLU A 20 -10.52 -10.29 8.50
C GLU A 20 -10.54 -11.30 9.67
N GLU A 21 -10.69 -12.60 9.40
CA GLU A 21 -10.67 -13.66 10.43
C GLU A 21 -9.24 -14.03 10.84
N ARG A 22 -8.24 -13.78 9.99
CA ARG A 22 -6.83 -14.06 10.26
C ARG A 22 -6.28 -13.23 11.44
N MET A 23 -6.96 -12.15 11.82
CA MET A 23 -6.53 -11.25 12.88
C MET A 23 -6.84 -11.77 14.30
N HIS A 24 -7.64 -12.83 14.49
CA HIS A 24 -8.28 -13.10 15.78
C HIS A 24 -7.98 -14.44 16.49
N SER A 25 -7.13 -15.31 15.98
CA SER A 25 -6.65 -16.48 16.74
C SER A 25 -5.15 -16.41 17.03
N LYS A 26 -4.73 -15.39 17.78
CA LYS A 26 -3.37 -15.34 18.34
C LYS A 26 -3.26 -16.40 19.44
N THR A 27 -2.22 -17.24 19.38
CA THR A 27 -1.91 -18.16 20.47
C THR A 27 -1.65 -17.38 21.77
N VAL A 28 -1.79 -18.01 22.94
CA VAL A 28 -1.48 -17.36 24.23
C VAL A 28 -0.05 -16.78 24.24
N ALA A 29 0.88 -17.46 23.56
CA ALA A 29 2.26 -16.99 23.40
C ALA A 29 2.35 -15.66 22.61
N ALA A 30 1.57 -15.54 21.52
CA ALA A 30 1.52 -14.31 20.72
C ALA A 30 0.90 -13.14 21.49
N VAL A 31 -0.12 -13.39 22.32
CA VAL A 31 -0.71 -12.36 23.20
C VAL A 31 0.28 -11.88 24.26
N LEU A 32 1.01 -12.80 24.89
CA LEU A 32 2.04 -12.45 25.88
C LEU A 32 3.20 -11.67 25.24
N ALA A 33 3.57 -11.99 23.99
CA ALA A 33 4.56 -11.24 23.22
C ALA A 33 4.08 -9.82 22.90
N ASP A 34 2.80 -9.62 22.57
CA ASP A 34 2.22 -8.28 22.34
C ASP A 34 2.20 -7.42 23.61
N ILE A 35 1.94 -8.05 24.77
CA ILE A 35 1.99 -7.38 26.08
C ILE A 35 3.44 -7.01 26.43
N ASP A 36 4.40 -7.93 26.30
CA ASP A 36 5.83 -7.65 26.55
C ASP A 36 6.35 -6.54 25.63
N PHE A 37 5.99 -6.60 24.35
CA PHE A 37 6.33 -5.57 23.37
C PHE A 37 5.76 -4.19 23.76
N SER A 38 4.48 -4.13 24.09
CA SER A 38 3.82 -2.89 24.54
C SER A 38 4.48 -2.32 25.80
N CYS A 39 4.80 -3.17 26.78
CA CYS A 39 5.51 -2.77 28.00
C CYS A 39 6.91 -2.22 27.70
N ARG A 40 7.66 -2.83 26.77
CA ARG A 40 8.99 -2.34 26.35
C ARG A 40 8.92 -1.00 25.61
N ILE A 41 7.91 -0.79 24.78
CA ILE A 41 7.67 0.51 24.15
C ILE A 41 7.41 1.58 25.20
N LEU A 42 6.51 1.29 26.15
CA LEU A 42 6.17 2.23 27.21
C LEU A 42 7.39 2.55 28.06
N ALA A 43 8.18 1.54 28.45
CA ALA A 43 9.43 1.74 29.18
C ALA A 43 10.42 2.62 28.39
N ALA A 44 10.65 2.33 27.11
CA ALA A 44 11.55 3.11 26.26
C ALA A 44 11.07 4.56 26.05
N ALA A 45 9.76 4.77 25.90
CA ALA A 45 9.16 6.10 25.78
C ALA A 45 9.28 6.92 27.08
N LEU A 46 9.23 6.25 28.24
CA LEU A 46 9.47 6.86 29.55
C LEU A 46 10.96 7.18 29.75
N ASP A 47 11.87 6.27 29.36
CA ASP A 47 13.32 6.45 29.47
C ASP A 47 13.89 7.48 28.49
N GLY A 48 13.28 7.63 27.30
CA GLY A 48 13.64 8.65 26.32
C GLY A 48 13.48 10.08 26.84
N ARG A 49 12.64 10.30 27.85
CA ARG A 49 12.53 11.58 28.58
C ARG A 49 13.69 11.82 29.54
N SER A 50 14.47 10.78 29.86
CA SER A 50 15.58 10.79 30.82
C SER A 50 16.98 10.82 30.17
N GLY A 51 17.07 10.89 28.83
CA GLY A 51 18.34 11.16 28.12
C GLY A 51 19.25 9.95 27.80
N ASN A 52 18.86 8.71 28.16
CA ASN A 52 19.64 7.49 27.87
C ASN A 52 19.05 6.73 26.66
N GLY A 53 19.26 7.24 25.45
CA GLY A 53 18.49 6.81 24.27
C GLY A 53 19.04 5.63 23.44
N ALA A 54 20.29 5.19 23.58
CA ALA A 54 20.88 4.30 22.55
C ALA A 54 20.71 2.78 22.81
N GLY A 55 20.66 2.35 24.08
CA GLY A 55 20.65 0.92 24.44
C GLY A 55 19.26 0.27 24.51
N ALA A 56 18.21 1.05 24.82
CA ALA A 56 16.86 0.53 25.06
C ALA A 56 16.17 0.02 23.78
N TYR A 57 16.48 0.61 22.62
CA TYR A 57 15.77 0.30 21.37
C TYR A 57 16.32 -0.92 20.62
N ALA A 58 17.51 -1.42 20.95
CA ALA A 58 18.10 -2.57 20.25
C ALA A 58 17.24 -3.84 20.39
N SER A 59 16.76 -4.12 21.61
CA SER A 59 15.84 -5.23 21.85
C SER A 59 14.47 -4.98 21.24
N LEU A 60 13.99 -3.73 21.25
CA LEU A 60 12.70 -3.37 20.69
C LEU A 60 12.67 -3.52 19.16
N LEU A 61 13.74 -3.13 18.47
CA LEU A 61 13.91 -3.30 17.03
C LEU A 61 13.85 -4.78 16.63
N LEU A 62 14.55 -5.66 17.37
CA LEU A 62 14.54 -7.10 17.07
C LEU A 62 13.17 -7.74 17.32
N LEU A 63 12.47 -7.31 18.37
CA LEU A 63 11.14 -7.81 18.70
C LEU A 63 10.11 -7.35 17.66
N LEU A 64 10.09 -6.06 17.32
CA LEU A 64 9.20 -5.52 16.28
C LEU A 64 9.45 -6.22 14.94
N TYR A 65 10.72 -6.37 14.54
CA TYR A 65 11.10 -7.06 13.31
C TYR A 65 10.51 -8.47 13.23
N ARG A 66 10.72 -9.28 14.28
CA ARG A 66 10.15 -10.64 14.34
C ARG A 66 8.64 -10.62 14.30
N ARG A 67 8.01 -9.69 15.03
CA ARG A 67 6.56 -9.61 15.12
C ARG A 67 5.91 -9.27 13.79
N MET A 68 6.49 -8.32 13.05
CA MET A 68 6.01 -7.98 11.71
C MET A 68 6.08 -9.20 10.78
N LEU A 69 7.16 -9.99 10.84
CA LEU A 69 7.28 -11.20 10.02
C LEU A 69 6.31 -12.32 10.44
N GLU A 70 6.07 -12.50 11.74
CA GLU A 70 5.07 -13.45 12.26
C GLU A 70 3.65 -13.08 11.82
N ASP A 71 3.34 -11.79 11.80
CA ASP A 71 2.07 -11.24 11.32
C ASP A 71 2.06 -11.07 9.78
N GLU A 72 2.88 -11.86 9.06
CA GLU A 72 2.94 -11.98 7.60
C GLU A 72 3.25 -10.69 6.83
N TRP A 73 3.90 -9.71 7.47
CA TRP A 73 4.38 -8.53 6.73
C TRP A 73 5.46 -8.92 5.73
N CYS A 74 5.46 -8.23 4.59
CA CYS A 74 6.48 -8.38 3.56
C CYS A 74 7.89 -8.14 4.11
N PRO A 75 8.81 -9.13 4.05
CA PRO A 75 10.17 -9.00 4.55
C PRO A 75 10.94 -7.81 3.98
N PHE A 76 10.70 -7.49 2.70
CA PHE A 76 11.30 -6.32 2.04
C PHE A 76 10.88 -5.01 2.72
N TYR A 77 9.59 -4.83 2.99
CA TYR A 77 9.11 -3.59 3.62
C TYR A 77 9.55 -3.50 5.08
N VAL A 78 9.59 -4.62 5.81
CA VAL A 78 10.12 -4.65 7.18
C VAL A 78 11.59 -4.21 7.21
N GLU A 79 12.44 -4.78 6.34
CA GLU A 79 13.84 -4.38 6.24
C GLU A 79 13.99 -2.92 5.81
N ARG A 80 13.18 -2.47 4.84
CA ARG A 80 13.23 -1.08 4.37
C ARG A 80 12.86 -0.10 5.48
N MET A 81 11.77 -0.37 6.21
CA MET A 81 11.32 0.48 7.33
C MET A 81 12.36 0.56 8.44
N ARG A 82 13.08 -0.53 8.70
CA ARG A 82 14.16 -0.56 9.68
C ARG A 82 15.25 0.47 9.40
N PHE A 83 15.55 0.73 8.12
CA PHE A 83 16.58 1.69 7.71
C PHE A 83 16.04 3.09 7.38
N THR A 84 14.76 3.23 7.06
CA THR A 84 14.19 4.52 6.62
C THR A 84 13.37 5.24 7.68
N LEU A 85 12.85 4.52 8.69
CA LEU A 85 11.96 5.08 9.71
C LEU A 85 12.59 4.97 11.11
N SER A 86 12.30 5.96 11.95
CA SER A 86 12.55 5.83 13.40
C SER A 86 11.72 4.69 13.99
N ILE A 87 12.14 4.15 15.13
CA ILE A 87 11.47 3.04 15.79
C ILE A 87 10.01 3.36 16.12
N GLU A 88 9.71 4.58 16.53
CA GLU A 88 8.34 5.03 16.83
C GLU A 88 7.45 4.99 15.58
N ASN A 89 8.00 5.38 14.43
CA ASN A 89 7.28 5.33 13.16
C ASN A 89 7.12 3.90 12.65
N GLN A 90 8.08 3.00 12.92
CA GLN A 90 7.93 1.57 12.61
C GLN A 90 6.81 0.93 13.45
N VAL A 91 6.77 1.21 14.76
CA VAL A 91 5.69 0.77 15.65
C VAL A 91 4.34 1.29 15.16
N ARG A 92 4.27 2.57 14.82
CA ARG A 92 3.04 3.19 14.32
C ARG A 92 2.57 2.55 13.02
N ALA A 93 3.48 2.30 12.09
CA ALA A 93 3.17 1.60 10.85
C ALA A 93 2.62 0.20 11.12
N PHE A 94 3.27 -0.55 12.03
CA PHE A 94 2.79 -1.87 12.43
C PHE A 94 1.38 -1.82 13.03
N ALA A 95 1.11 -0.88 13.94
CA ALA A 95 -0.19 -0.72 14.59
C ALA A 95 -1.31 -0.29 13.63
N LEU A 96 -0.99 0.52 12.60
CA LEU A 96 -1.97 0.92 11.58
C LEU A 96 -2.25 -0.19 10.57
N GLY A 97 -1.32 -1.15 10.42
CA GLY A 97 -1.38 -2.12 9.33
C GLY A 97 -1.08 -1.47 7.98
N SER A 98 -1.13 -2.29 6.92
CA SER A 98 -1.12 -1.82 5.55
C SER A 98 -2.07 -2.65 4.72
N VAL A 99 -2.79 -2.02 3.78
CA VAL A 99 -3.57 -2.74 2.76
C VAL A 99 -2.70 -3.71 1.96
N ARG A 100 -1.39 -3.44 1.86
CA ARG A 100 -0.44 -4.33 1.18
C ARG A 100 -0.12 -5.58 2.00
N CYS A 101 -0.38 -5.61 3.32
CA CYS A 101 -0.23 -6.83 4.13
C CYS A 101 -1.25 -7.91 3.75
N ALA A 102 -2.35 -7.54 3.09
CA ALA A 102 -3.32 -8.50 2.57
C ALA A 102 -2.87 -9.20 1.27
N LEU A 103 -1.76 -8.75 0.65
CA LEU A 103 -1.21 -9.36 -0.55
C LEU A 103 -0.32 -10.55 -0.18
N ASP A 104 -0.14 -11.49 -1.11
CA ASP A 104 0.74 -12.64 -0.91
C ASP A 104 2.22 -12.25 -1.00
N HIS A 105 2.92 -12.29 0.14
CA HIS A 105 4.36 -12.01 0.24
C HIS A 105 5.21 -13.25 0.51
N SER A 106 4.69 -14.45 0.30
CA SER A 106 5.39 -15.71 0.58
C SER A 106 6.74 -15.86 -0.13
N GLU A 107 6.88 -15.30 -1.34
CA GLU A 107 8.12 -15.31 -2.13
C GLU A 107 8.99 -14.05 -1.96
N CYS A 108 8.59 -13.11 -1.11
CA CYS A 108 9.36 -11.91 -0.83
C CYS A 108 10.60 -12.21 0.03
N ASN A 109 11.64 -11.40 -0.11
CA ASN A 109 12.82 -11.44 0.75
C ASN A 109 13.26 -10.02 1.15
N GLN A 110 14.32 -9.88 1.94
CA GLN A 110 14.76 -8.59 2.48
C GLN A 110 15.17 -7.58 1.39
N SER A 111 15.55 -8.03 0.20
CA SER A 111 16.01 -7.17 -0.90
C SER A 111 15.00 -7.00 -2.03
N ARG A 112 13.92 -7.79 -2.06
CA ARG A 112 12.92 -7.75 -3.13
C ARG A 112 11.52 -8.13 -2.66
N CYS A 113 10.54 -7.31 -3.02
CA CYS A 113 9.12 -7.61 -2.90
C CYS A 113 8.58 -8.16 -4.24
N VAL A 114 8.00 -9.36 -4.25
CA VAL A 114 7.40 -9.95 -5.47
C VAL A 114 6.07 -9.31 -5.87
N GLN A 115 5.45 -8.54 -4.97
CA GLN A 115 4.26 -7.74 -5.24
C GLN A 115 4.61 -6.33 -5.75
N ASP A 116 5.90 -5.98 -5.78
CA ASP A 116 6.38 -4.76 -6.45
C ASP A 116 6.63 -5.08 -7.93
N ARG A 117 5.55 -5.45 -8.64
CA ARG A 117 5.62 -6.00 -10.00
C ARG A 117 5.70 -4.88 -11.04
N ALA A 118 6.92 -4.62 -11.50
CA ALA A 118 7.19 -3.89 -12.74
C ALA A 118 8.04 -4.73 -13.73
N ASN A 119 7.97 -6.07 -13.66
CA ASN A 119 8.76 -6.98 -14.51
C ASN A 119 7.89 -7.79 -15.50
N GLY A 120 8.55 -8.26 -16.58
CA GLY A 120 7.93 -8.91 -17.75
C GLY A 120 7.06 -10.12 -17.40
N GLY A 121 5.79 -10.07 -17.80
CA GLY A 121 4.73 -11.00 -17.39
C GLY A 121 3.61 -10.34 -16.57
N TYR A 122 3.79 -9.06 -16.22
CA TYR A 122 2.77 -8.27 -15.55
C TYR A 122 1.63 -7.88 -16.52
N ASN A 123 0.40 -8.28 -16.19
CA ASN A 123 -0.81 -7.89 -16.88
C ASN A 123 -1.60 -6.89 -16.02
N PRO A 124 -2.01 -5.73 -16.58
CA PRO A 124 -2.86 -4.80 -15.88
C PRO A 124 -4.21 -5.45 -15.55
N VAL A 125 -4.78 -5.07 -14.40
CA VAL A 125 -6.01 -5.67 -13.87
C VAL A 125 -7.19 -4.76 -14.19
N HIS A 126 -8.30 -5.33 -14.65
CA HIS A 126 -9.53 -4.58 -14.88
C HIS A 126 -10.23 -4.21 -13.57
N CYS A 127 -11.01 -3.12 -13.56
CA CYS A 127 -11.77 -2.73 -12.37
C CYS A 127 -12.89 -3.69 -12.00
N VAL A 128 -13.42 -4.45 -12.98
CA VAL A 128 -14.58 -5.33 -12.83
C VAL A 128 -14.30 -6.64 -13.54
N ALA A 129 -14.71 -7.77 -12.95
CA ALA A 129 -14.62 -9.08 -13.56
C ALA A 129 -15.44 -9.12 -14.87
N GLY A 130 -14.86 -9.69 -15.94
CA GLY A 130 -15.50 -9.78 -17.26
C GLY A 130 -15.41 -8.51 -18.12
N CYS A 131 -14.67 -7.49 -17.68
CA CYS A 131 -14.37 -6.33 -18.52
C CYS A 131 -13.24 -6.66 -19.51
N GLU A 132 -13.43 -6.35 -20.79
CA GLU A 132 -12.46 -6.62 -21.87
C GLU A 132 -11.99 -5.32 -22.56
N CYS A 133 -12.04 -4.18 -21.84
CA CYS A 133 -11.65 -2.90 -22.44
C CYS A 133 -10.16 -2.83 -22.83
N GLY A 134 -9.86 -2.21 -23.96
CA GLY A 134 -8.47 -2.02 -24.40
C GLY A 134 -7.65 -1.04 -23.55
N LEU A 135 -6.34 -1.06 -23.80
CA LEU A 135 -5.38 -0.08 -23.32
C LEU A 135 -5.58 1.28 -24.01
N ILE A 136 -5.40 2.36 -23.26
CA ILE A 136 -5.31 3.73 -23.78
C ILE A 136 -3.88 4.23 -23.58
N ARG A 137 -3.33 4.86 -24.62
CA ARG A 137 -1.96 5.37 -24.65
C ARG A 137 -1.98 6.89 -24.55
N PRO A 138 -1.09 7.50 -23.76
CA PRO A 138 -0.94 8.95 -23.74
C PRO A 138 -0.33 9.44 -25.07
N PRO A 139 -0.60 10.69 -25.48
CA PRO A 139 0.06 11.27 -26.64
C PRO A 139 1.54 11.57 -26.30
N MET A 140 2.40 10.59 -26.56
CA MET A 140 3.81 10.57 -26.16
C MET A 140 4.58 11.81 -26.62
N GLU A 141 4.36 12.28 -27.85
CA GLU A 141 5.08 13.44 -28.39
C GLU A 141 4.82 14.71 -27.57
N ASN A 142 3.56 14.93 -27.17
CA ASN A 142 3.20 16.07 -26.33
C ASN A 142 3.81 15.96 -24.93
N MET A 143 3.87 14.74 -24.36
CA MET A 143 4.53 14.52 -23.07
C MET A 143 6.02 14.83 -23.14
N ILE A 144 6.70 14.36 -24.19
CA ILE A 144 8.12 14.63 -24.41
C ILE A 144 8.37 16.14 -24.56
N GLN A 145 7.49 16.85 -25.26
CA GLN A 145 7.63 18.29 -25.43
C GLN A 145 7.50 19.06 -24.11
N VAL A 146 6.53 18.70 -23.25
CA VAL A 146 6.37 19.30 -21.91
C VAL A 146 7.62 19.03 -21.05
N LEU A 147 8.13 17.80 -21.08
CA LEU A 147 9.37 17.43 -20.36
C LEU A 147 10.60 18.20 -20.86
N LYS A 148 10.76 18.36 -22.19
CA LYS A 148 11.85 19.15 -22.79
C LYS A 148 11.80 20.62 -22.38
N ASN A 149 10.60 21.14 -22.12
CA ASN A 149 10.40 22.49 -21.63
C ASN A 149 10.65 22.64 -20.11
N GLY A 150 11.06 21.57 -19.42
CA GLY A 150 11.39 21.57 -17.99
C GLY A 150 10.18 21.49 -17.07
N ASP A 151 9.03 21.00 -17.56
CA ASP A 151 7.78 20.91 -16.81
C ASP A 151 7.29 19.46 -16.70
N ILE A 152 6.27 19.21 -15.88
CA ILE A 152 5.72 17.87 -15.64
C ILE A 152 4.45 17.68 -16.49
N PRO A 153 4.38 16.64 -17.34
CA PRO A 153 3.19 16.36 -18.13
C PRO A 153 2.06 15.81 -17.27
N VAL A 154 0.89 16.44 -17.35
CA VAL A 154 -0.35 16.04 -16.70
C VAL A 154 -1.31 15.50 -17.74
N LEU A 155 -1.84 14.29 -17.52
CA LEU A 155 -2.82 13.67 -18.39
C LEU A 155 -4.24 14.03 -17.96
N ALA A 156 -5.04 14.51 -18.89
CA ALA A 156 -6.47 14.79 -18.70
C ALA A 156 -7.30 13.87 -19.59
N LEU A 157 -8.28 13.20 -18.98
CA LEU A 157 -9.30 12.42 -19.68
C LEU A 157 -10.46 13.34 -20.06
N SER A 158 -11.02 13.16 -21.26
CA SER A 158 -12.25 13.83 -21.66
C SER A 158 -13.46 13.23 -20.92
N ASP A 159 -14.44 14.09 -20.62
CA ASP A 159 -15.71 13.67 -20.01
C ASP A 159 -16.67 13.00 -21.01
N GLU A 160 -16.35 13.06 -22.31
CA GLU A 160 -17.19 12.48 -23.36
C GLU A 160 -17.03 10.95 -23.40
N GLU A 161 -18.13 10.24 -23.17
CA GLU A 161 -18.15 8.77 -22.97
C GLU A 161 -17.54 7.99 -24.15
N ASP A 162 -17.63 8.51 -25.37
CA ASP A 162 -17.07 7.88 -26.58
C ASP A 162 -15.61 8.23 -26.86
N ASP A 163 -15.08 9.31 -26.29
CA ASP A 163 -13.71 9.80 -26.58
C ASP A 163 -12.74 9.62 -25.41
N ALA A 164 -13.06 8.74 -24.45
CA ALA A 164 -12.14 8.31 -23.38
C ALA A 164 -10.82 7.66 -23.92
N SER A 165 -10.71 7.55 -25.25
CA SER A 165 -9.50 7.19 -26.00
C SER A 165 -8.51 8.35 -26.12
N LYS A 166 -8.96 9.61 -26.03
CA LYS A 166 -8.13 10.79 -26.24
C LYS A 166 -7.74 11.42 -24.91
N MET A 167 -6.58 10.99 -24.41
CA MET A 167 -5.87 11.72 -23.37
C MET A 167 -5.34 13.03 -23.93
N ARG A 168 -5.55 14.13 -23.21
CA ARG A 168 -4.88 15.42 -23.44
C ARG A 168 -3.72 15.57 -22.48
N VAL A 169 -2.70 16.31 -22.89
CA VAL A 169 -1.51 16.61 -22.07
C VAL A 169 -1.49 18.09 -21.78
N TYR A 170 -1.33 18.41 -20.51
CA TYR A 170 -1.14 19.76 -19.97
C TYR A 170 0.19 19.84 -19.23
N ALA A 171 0.70 21.04 -19.03
CA ALA A 171 1.82 21.25 -18.11
C ALA A 171 1.30 21.41 -16.68
N ALA A 172 2.03 20.88 -15.70
CA ALA A 172 1.61 20.90 -14.30
C ALA A 172 1.43 22.32 -13.74
N LYS A 173 2.20 23.30 -14.23
CA LYS A 173 2.03 24.70 -13.84
C LYS A 173 0.70 25.32 -14.30
N ASP A 174 0.07 24.75 -15.33
CA ASP A 174 -1.10 25.30 -15.99
C ASP A 174 -2.42 24.66 -15.50
N CYS A 175 -2.35 23.63 -14.63
CA CYS A 175 -3.54 22.93 -14.15
C CYS A 175 -3.35 22.28 -12.77
N SER A 176 -4.44 22.17 -12.01
CA SER A 176 -4.47 21.33 -10.81
C SER A 176 -4.53 19.86 -11.19
N TYR A 177 -3.76 19.02 -10.49
CA TYR A 177 -3.65 17.60 -10.80
C TYR A 177 -3.61 16.74 -9.55
N VAL A 178 -3.88 15.44 -9.74
CA VAL A 178 -3.68 14.40 -8.72
C VAL A 178 -2.55 13.49 -9.19
N ALA A 179 -1.54 13.31 -8.34
CA ALA A 179 -0.49 12.36 -8.58
C ALA A 179 -0.84 11.00 -7.95
N ILE A 180 -0.62 9.92 -8.71
CA ILE A 180 -0.85 8.55 -8.26
C ILE A 180 0.51 7.86 -8.18
N SER A 181 0.77 7.17 -7.07
CA SER A 181 1.97 6.37 -6.87
C SER A 181 1.71 4.89 -7.17
N HIS A 182 2.77 4.10 -7.38
CA HIS A 182 2.69 2.64 -7.52
C HIS A 182 1.84 2.12 -8.70
N VAL A 183 1.73 2.91 -9.77
CA VAL A 183 0.87 2.65 -10.95
C VAL A 183 1.02 1.20 -11.49
N TRP A 184 2.23 0.64 -11.51
CA TRP A 184 2.44 -0.74 -11.96
C TRP A 184 2.25 -1.76 -10.85
N ALA A 185 2.80 -1.53 -9.67
CA ALA A 185 2.67 -2.48 -8.56
C ALA A 185 1.19 -2.72 -8.16
N ASP A 186 0.32 -1.74 -8.39
CA ASP A 186 -1.11 -1.82 -8.09
C ASP A 186 -1.97 -2.31 -9.26
N GLY A 187 -1.37 -2.77 -10.36
CA GLY A 187 -2.14 -3.35 -11.48
C GLY A 187 -2.75 -2.32 -12.43
N LEU A 188 -2.43 -1.03 -12.32
CA LEU A 188 -3.12 0.04 -13.05
C LEU A 188 -2.56 0.24 -14.46
N GLY A 189 -1.25 0.44 -14.59
CA GLY A 189 -0.60 0.71 -15.88
C GLY A 189 -0.12 -0.55 -16.58
N ASN A 190 0.34 -0.46 -17.84
CA ASN A 190 1.12 -1.45 -18.58
C ASN A 190 2.52 -0.83 -18.82
N PRO A 191 3.62 -1.46 -18.36
CA PRO A 191 4.96 -0.89 -18.43
C PRO A 191 5.59 -0.97 -19.84
N GLU A 192 5.18 -1.92 -20.67
CA GLU A 192 5.73 -2.10 -22.03
C GLU A 192 5.24 -1.00 -22.96
N GLU A 193 3.97 -0.61 -22.82
CA GLU A 193 3.30 0.34 -23.71
C GLU A 193 3.12 1.74 -23.10
N ASN A 194 3.54 1.94 -21.84
CA ASN A 194 3.25 3.14 -21.04
C ASN A 194 1.77 3.53 -21.09
N ALA A 195 0.90 2.53 -20.95
CA ALA A 195 -0.54 2.63 -21.17
C ALA A 195 -1.32 2.30 -19.89
N ILE A 196 -2.63 2.57 -19.88
CA ILE A 196 -3.55 2.19 -18.79
C ILE A 196 -4.81 1.56 -19.38
N LEU A 197 -5.46 0.63 -18.67
CA LEU A 197 -6.76 0.10 -19.10
C LEU A 197 -7.84 1.19 -19.03
N ARG A 198 -8.72 1.28 -20.05
CA ARG A 198 -9.78 2.30 -20.10
C ARG A 198 -10.67 2.31 -18.85
N CYS A 199 -11.00 1.13 -18.31
CA CYS A 199 -11.79 1.03 -17.08
C CYS A 199 -11.06 1.67 -15.88
N GLN A 200 -9.76 1.44 -15.74
CA GLN A 200 -8.94 2.03 -14.67
C GLN A 200 -8.84 3.55 -14.84
N ALA A 201 -8.62 4.03 -16.06
CA ALA A 201 -8.58 5.47 -16.35
C ALA A 201 -9.90 6.16 -15.96
N ARG A 202 -11.05 5.59 -16.36
CA ARG A 202 -12.38 6.11 -15.99
C ARG A 202 -12.62 6.06 -14.48
N ARG A 203 -12.19 4.99 -13.81
CA ARG A 203 -12.28 4.87 -12.35
C ARG A 203 -11.48 5.98 -11.65
N LEU A 204 -10.24 6.22 -12.07
CA LEU A 204 -9.39 7.28 -11.52
C LEU A 204 -9.99 8.68 -11.76
N HIS A 205 -10.53 8.92 -12.96
CA HIS A 205 -11.24 10.16 -13.28
C HIS A 205 -12.45 10.39 -12.35
N ARG A 206 -13.25 9.35 -12.13
CA ARG A 206 -14.40 9.43 -11.20
C ARG A 206 -13.96 9.72 -9.75
N HIS A 207 -12.88 9.10 -9.29
CA HIS A 207 -12.35 9.39 -7.94
C HIS A 207 -11.89 10.85 -7.83
N ARG A 208 -11.26 11.42 -8.87
CA ARG A 208 -10.91 12.85 -8.89
C ARG A 208 -12.14 13.74 -8.66
N LEU A 209 -13.26 13.47 -9.32
CA LEU A 209 -14.47 14.28 -9.17
C LEU A 209 -14.93 14.35 -7.71
N SER A 210 -14.92 13.22 -7.00
CA SER A 210 -15.27 13.18 -5.56
C SER A 210 -14.34 14.03 -4.68
N TYR A 211 -13.05 14.15 -5.04
CA TYR A 211 -12.12 15.01 -4.31
C TYR A 211 -12.29 16.50 -4.61
N MET A 212 -12.78 16.85 -5.81
CA MET A 212 -12.99 18.24 -6.19
C MET A 212 -14.32 18.78 -5.67
N GLU A 213 -15.39 17.97 -5.68
CA GLU A 213 -16.69 18.36 -5.10
C GLU A 213 -16.59 18.58 -3.58
N GLY A 214 -15.84 17.73 -2.85
CA GLY A 214 -15.60 17.94 -1.41
C GLY A 214 -14.64 19.10 -1.07
N GLY A 215 -13.94 19.65 -2.06
CA GLY A 215 -13.06 20.82 -1.90
C GLY A 215 -13.81 22.15 -1.93
N GLU A 216 -14.90 22.22 -2.71
CA GLU A 216 -15.72 23.43 -2.82
C GLU A 216 -16.48 23.75 -1.51
N ASP A 217 -16.90 22.71 -0.77
CA ASP A 217 -17.53 22.87 0.55
C ASP A 217 -16.58 23.43 1.62
N LEU A 218 -15.27 23.13 1.51
CA LEU A 218 -14.24 23.61 2.43
C LEU A 218 -13.74 25.03 2.10
N GLU A 219 -13.89 25.49 0.87
CA GLU A 219 -13.61 26.88 0.51
C GLU A 219 -14.77 27.82 0.88
N HIS A 220 -16.02 27.34 0.85
CA HIS A 220 -17.17 28.14 1.30
C HIS A 220 -17.16 28.38 2.82
N THR A 221 -16.64 27.44 3.61
CA THR A 221 -16.52 27.58 5.08
C THR A 221 -15.31 28.40 5.55
N ARG A 222 -14.36 28.75 4.67
CA ARG A 222 -13.24 29.67 5.00
C ARG A 222 -13.53 31.15 4.70
N ARG A 223 -14.72 31.47 4.19
CA ARG A 223 -15.13 32.85 3.87
C ARG A 223 -16.30 33.36 4.72
N ILE A 224 -16.48 32.82 5.93
CA ILE A 224 -17.42 33.34 6.93
C ILE A 224 -16.65 33.71 8.19
#